data_AF-A0A3B0TUK0-F1
#
_entry.id   AF-A0A3B0TUK0-F1
#
_cell.length_a   1.000
_cell.length_b   1.000
_cell.length_c   1.000
_cell.angle_alpha   90.00
_cell.angle_beta   90.00
_cell.angle_gamma   90.00
#
_symmetry.space_group_name_H-M   'P 1'
#
loop_
_entity.id
_entity.type
_entity.pdbx_description
1 polymer ?
#
loop_
_entity_poly.entity_id
_entity_poly.type
_entity_poly.pdbx_seq_one_letter_code
_entity_poly.pdbx_strand_id
1 'polypeptide(L)' 'MRTSVDHGTAFDIANKGVALEDSLLEAVDYAIQLSNARRKNKGT' A
#
# COMPACT_ATOMS: atom_id res chain seq x y z
N MET A 1 3.61 -9.52 5.57
CA MET A 1 2.33 -8.84 5.28
C MET A 1 2.38 -8.46 3.82
N ARG A 2 1.27 -8.60 3.09
CA ARG A 2 1.17 -8.11 1.72
C ARG A 2 -0.12 -7.31 1.62
N THR A 3 0.01 -6.07 1.19
CA THR A 3 -1.08 -5.16 0.85
C THR A 3 -0.99 -4.82 -0.64
N SER A 4 -1.99 -4.12 -1.17
CA SER A 4 -2.08 -3.77 -2.58
C SER A 4 -2.90 -2.51 -2.73
N VAL A 5 -2.64 -1.79 -3.83
CA VAL A 5 -3.56 -0.78 -4.35
C VAL A 5 -4.92 -1.40 -4.71
N ASP A 6 -5.95 -0.58 -4.71
CA ASP A 6 -7.34 -0.88 -5.07
C ASP A 6 -7.68 -0.63 -6.55
N HIS A 7 -6.70 -0.17 -7.33
CA HIS A 7 -6.85 0.08 -8.77
C HIS A 7 -5.99 -0.84 -9.63
N GLY A 8 -6.28 -0.86 -10.93
CA GLY A 8 -5.55 -1.63 -11.94
C GLY A 8 -4.27 -0.93 -12.44
N THR A 9 -3.76 -1.39 -13.58
CA THR A 9 -2.49 -0.91 -14.17
C THR A 9 -2.55 0.50 -14.76
N ALA A 10 -3.75 0.99 -15.10
CA ALA A 10 -3.97 2.34 -15.62
C ALA A 10 -3.10 2.69 -16.85
N PHE A 11 -2.97 1.75 -17.81
CA PHE A 11 -2.12 1.92 -19.01
C PHE A 11 -2.53 3.10 -19.88
N ASP A 12 -3.81 3.43 -19.89
CA ASP A 12 -4.38 4.60 -20.56
C ASP A 12 -3.84 5.92 -20.01
N ILE A 13 -3.31 5.96 -18.79
CA ILE A 13 -2.74 7.17 -18.16
C ILE A 13 -1.24 7.08 -17.81
N ALA A 14 -0.56 6.00 -18.22
CA ALA A 14 0.88 5.86 -18.01
C ALA A 14 1.66 7.02 -18.67
N ASN A 15 2.69 7.53 -17.97
CA ASN A 15 3.52 8.68 -18.36
C ASN A 15 2.78 10.01 -18.58
N LYS A 16 1.52 10.15 -18.13
CA LYS A 16 0.76 11.40 -18.25
C LYS A 16 0.86 12.32 -17.02
N GLY A 17 1.42 11.84 -15.91
CA GLY A 17 1.55 12.62 -14.66
C GLY A 17 0.23 12.89 -13.95
N VAL A 18 -0.81 12.09 -14.20
CA VAL A 18 -2.18 12.27 -13.66
C VAL A 18 -2.67 11.07 -12.84
N ALA A 19 -1.79 10.12 -12.51
CA ALA A 19 -2.13 9.00 -11.63
C ALA A 19 -2.27 9.52 -10.19
N LEU A 20 -3.26 9.00 -9.45
CA LEU A 20 -3.46 9.28 -8.03
C LEU A 20 -2.74 8.23 -7.19
N GLU A 21 -1.92 8.66 -6.24
CA GLU A 21 -1.06 7.82 -5.42
C GLU A 21 -1.66 7.42 -4.07
N ASP A 22 -2.81 7.98 -3.66
CA ASP A 22 -3.40 7.81 -2.33
C ASP A 22 -3.52 6.34 -1.91
N SER A 23 -4.04 5.50 -2.81
CA SER A 23 -4.19 4.05 -2.60
C SER A 23 -2.86 3.33 -2.37
N LEU A 24 -1.78 3.79 -3.01
CA LEU A 24 -0.43 3.25 -2.79
C LEU A 24 0.09 3.64 -1.41
N LEU A 25 -0.10 4.89 -1.00
CA LEU A 25 0.29 5.38 0.32
C LEU A 25 -0.45 4.61 1.42
N GLU A 26 -1.77 4.48 1.29
CA GLU A 26 -2.61 3.72 2.23
C GLU A 26 -2.19 2.24 2.31
N ALA A 27 -1.90 1.60 1.18
CA ALA A 27 -1.43 0.22 1.16
C ALA A 27 -0.12 0.04 1.92
N VAL A 28 0.83 0.98 1.77
CA VAL A 28 2.11 0.97 2.50
C VAL A 28 1.90 1.18 3.99
N ASP A 29 1.13 2.21 4.36
CA ASP A 29 0.84 2.52 5.76
C ASP A 29 0.15 1.36 6.47
N TYR A 30 -0.80 0.73 5.81
CA TYR A 30 -1.49 -0.43 6.34
C TYR A 30 -0.55 -1.63 6.53
N ALA A 31 0.39 -1.86 5.60
CA ALA A 31 1.40 -2.92 5.77
C ALA A 31 2.30 -2.67 6.99
N ILE A 32 2.66 -1.41 7.26
CA ILE A 32 3.44 -1.00 8.44
C ILE A 32 2.64 -1.27 9.72
N GLN A 33 1.38 -0.85 9.77
CA GLN A 33 0.51 -1.09 10.93
C GLN A 33 0.38 -2.58 11.24
N LEU A 34 0.11 -3.38 10.22
CA LEU A 34 0.04 -4.83 10.30
C LEU A 34 1.37 -5.43 10.81
N SER A 35 2.51 -5.00 10.26
CA SER A 35 3.84 -5.45 10.69
C SER A 35 4.10 -5.15 12.17
N ASN A 36 3.78 -3.93 12.60
CA ASN A 36 3.96 -3.50 13.99
C ASN A 36 3.04 -4.27 14.96
N ALA A 37 1.78 -4.50 14.58
CA ALA A 37 0.87 -5.34 15.36
C ALA A 37 1.43 -6.76 15.51
N ARG A 38 1.97 -7.35 14.43
CA ARG A 38 2.62 -8.67 14.50
C ARG A 38 3.86 -8.66 15.40
N ARG A 39 4.69 -7.62 15.36
CA ARG A 39 5.89 -7.49 16.22
C ARG A 39 5.49 -7.41 17.70
N LYS A 40 4.48 -6.60 18.04
CA LYS A 40 3.94 -6.48 19.40
C LYS A 40 3.41 -7.83 19.92
N ASN A 41 2.69 -8.57 19.07
CA ASN A 41 2.14 -9.88 19.42
C ASN A 41 3.20 -10.99 19.52
N LYS A 42 4.38 -10.78 18.91
CA LYS A 42 5.51 -11.71 18.94
C LYS A 42 6.45 -11.52 20.13
N GLY A 43 6.02 -10.77 21.15
CA GLY A 43 6.83 -10.45 22.34
C GLY A 43 7.82 -11.56 22.72
N THR A 44 9.11 -11.23 22.57
CA THR A 44 10.14 -11.65 23.52
C THR A 44 9.81 -11.09 24.89
#